data_AF-A0A133U6Q6-F1
#
_entry.id   AF-A0A133U6Q6-F1
#
_cell.length_a   1.000
_cell.length_b   1.000
_cell.length_c   1.000
_cell.angle_alpha   90.00
_cell.angle_beta   90.00
_cell.angle_gamma   90.00
#
_symmetry.space_group_name_H-M   'P 1'
#
loop_
_entity.id
_entity.type
_entity.pdbx_description
1 polymer ?
#
loop_
_entity_poly.entity_id
_entity_poly.type
_entity_poly.pdbx_seq_one_letter_code
_entity_poly.pdbx_strand_id
1 'polypeptide(L)' 'MFERINTPIENVFADNGYAGRTFVQTVADSGAKPVVKPPSNATPKTKGSPAWRKLVKEYQELGYENWRNNRLWREVS' A
#
# COMPACT_ATOMS: atom_id res chain seq x y z
N MET A 1 4.60 12.56 29.75
CA MET A 1 5.34 11.50 29.02
C MET A 1 4.29 10.66 28.32
N PHE A 2 4.29 10.58 26.99
CA PHE A 2 3.30 9.77 26.28
C PHE A 2 3.70 8.29 26.37
N GLU A 3 2.76 7.41 26.73
CA GLU A 3 2.99 5.97 26.66
C GLU A 3 3.12 5.53 25.19
N ARG A 4 4.11 4.67 24.93
CA ARG A 4 4.25 4.05 23.61
C ARG A 4 3.20 2.95 23.47
N ILE A 5 2.15 3.25 22.72
CA ILE A 5 1.14 2.28 22.31
C ILE A 5 1.70 1.50 21.11
N ASN A 6 2.05 0.23 21.29
CA ASN A 6 2.47 -0.69 20.22
C ASN A 6 1.27 -1.50 19.72
N THR A 7 0.27 -0.83 19.16
CA THR A 7 -0.83 -1.53 18.49
C THR A 7 -0.38 -1.97 17.09
N PRO A 8 -0.56 -3.25 16.72
CA PRO A 8 -0.28 -3.69 15.36
C PRO A 8 -1.20 -2.96 14.38
N ILE A 9 -0.61 -2.15 13.50
CA ILE A 9 -1.33 -1.44 12.45
C ILE A 9 -1.40 -2.38 11.24
N GLU A 10 -2.60 -2.82 10.88
CA GLU A 10 -2.77 -3.74 9.75
C GLU A 10 -2.70 -3.02 8.39
N ASN A 11 -3.32 -1.84 8.27
CA ASN A 11 -3.39 -1.07 7.04
C ASN A 11 -2.87 0.35 7.27
N VAL A 12 -2.04 0.84 6.35
CA VAL A 12 -1.60 2.25 6.32
C VAL A 12 -2.12 2.90 5.05
N PHE A 13 -3.09 3.80 5.24
CA PHE A 13 -3.66 4.61 4.18
C PHE A 13 -2.82 5.86 3.99
N ALA A 14 -2.53 6.21 2.74
CA ALA A 14 -1.81 7.43 2.42
C ALA A 14 -2.33 8.05 1.14
N ASP A 15 -2.18 9.37 1.03
CA ASP A 15 -2.49 10.11 -0.18
C ASP A 15 -1.55 9.73 -1.33
N ASN A 16 -2.01 9.98 -2.56
CA ASN A 16 -1.25 9.69 -3.78
C ASN A 16 0.11 10.41 -3.81
N GLY A 17 0.25 11.55 -3.13
CA GLY A 17 1.54 12.25 -2.99
C GLY A 17 2.61 11.45 -2.25
N TYR A 18 2.20 10.50 -1.41
CA TYR A 18 3.08 9.58 -0.69
C TYR A 18 3.25 8.24 -1.42
N ALA A 19 2.70 8.08 -2.63
CA ALA A 19 2.80 6.88 -3.45
C ALA A 19 4.21 6.70 -4.02
N GLY A 20 5.17 6.43 -3.14
CA GLY A 20 6.57 6.21 -3.46
C GLY A 20 7.00 4.78 -3.15
N ARG A 21 7.99 4.30 -3.89
CA ARG A 21 8.57 2.96 -3.72
C ARG A 21 9.08 2.74 -2.30
N THR A 22 9.81 3.72 -1.76
CA THR A 22 10.37 3.70 -0.41
C THR A 22 9.25 3.62 0.62
N PHE A 23 8.25 4.49 0.54
CA PHE A 23 7.12 4.48 1.47
C PHE A 23 6.41 3.12 1.49
N VAL A 24 6.02 2.62 0.31
CA VAL A 24 5.32 1.34 0.18
C VAL A 24 6.17 0.18 0.72
N GLN A 25 7.48 0.21 0.49
CA GLN A 25 8.37 -0.82 1.03
C GLN A 25 8.52 -0.71 2.54
N THR A 26 8.73 0.49 3.08
CA THR A 26 8.86 0.72 4.53
C THR A 26 7.61 0.30 5.30
N VAL A 27 6.42 0.59 4.78
CA VAL A 27 5.15 0.15 5.38
C VAL A 27 5.02 -1.38 5.33
N ALA A 28 5.39 -2.00 4.22
CA ALA A 28 5.38 -3.46 4.11
C ALA A 28 6.38 -4.12 5.06
N ASP A 29 7.57 -3.53 5.22
CA ASP A 29 8.62 -4.01 6.11
C ASP A 29 8.23 -3.86 7.58
N SER A 30 7.35 -2.91 7.92
CA SER A 30 6.77 -2.78 9.26
C SER A 30 5.65 -3.80 9.55
N GLY A 31 5.34 -4.69 8.60
CA GLY A 31 4.28 -5.69 8.72
C GLY A 31 2.88 -5.17 8.39
N ALA A 32 2.76 -3.90 8.00
CA ALA A 32 1.49 -3.30 7.62
C ALA A 32 1.27 -3.37 6.10
N LYS A 33 0.01 -3.27 5.67
CA LYS A 33 -0.35 -3.24 4.25
C LYS A 33 -0.43 -1.77 3.79
N PRO A 34 0.40 -1.35 2.82
CA PRO A 34 0.29 -0.02 2.25
C PRO A 34 -0.94 0.05 1.34
N VAL A 35 -1.91 0.91 1.69
CA VAL A 35 -3.09 1.21 0.90
C VAL A 35 -2.94 2.61 0.33
N VAL A 36 -2.15 2.71 -0.73
CA VAL A 36 -1.89 3.96 -1.45
C VAL A 36 -2.07 3.73 -2.94
N LYS A 37 -2.79 4.63 -3.61
CA LYS A 37 -3.03 4.51 -5.04
C LYS A 37 -1.74 4.88 -5.79
N PRO A 38 -1.19 3.97 -6.61
CA PRO A 38 -0.03 4.29 -7.41
C PRO A 38 -0.41 5.28 -8.53
N PRO A 39 0.53 6.11 -9.01
CA PRO A 39 0.26 6.98 -10.15
C PRO A 39 -0.09 6.15 -11.39
N SER A 40 -0.92 6.70 -12.29
CA SER A 40 -1.43 5.97 -13.47
C SER A 40 -0.33 5.47 -14.42
N ASN A 41 0.83 6.15 -14.43
CA ASN A 41 2.02 5.78 -15.19
C ASN A 41 3.03 4.95 -14.37
N ALA A 42 2.65 4.46 -13.19
CA ALA A 42 3.52 3.64 -12.37
C ALA A 42 3.94 2.36 -13.08
N THR A 43 5.24 2.06 -13.05
CA THR A 43 5.78 0.83 -13.61
C THR A 43 6.09 -0.19 -12.51
N PRO A 44 5.76 -1.48 -12.70
CA PRO A 44 6.11 -2.55 -11.76
C PRO A 44 7.59 -2.95 -11.84
N LYS A 45 8.33 -2.47 -12.84
CA LYS A 45 9.77 -2.72 -13.00
C LYS A 45 10.56 -1.90 -11.99
N THR A 46 10.86 -2.48 -10.83
CA THR A 46 11.74 -1.89 -9.82
C THR A 46 12.66 -2.95 -9.21
N LYS A 47 13.93 -2.58 -8.96
CA LYS A 47 14.91 -3.41 -8.25
C LYS A 47 14.95 -2.92 -6.80
N GLY A 48 14.66 -3.80 -5.84
CA GLY A 48 14.72 -3.48 -4.40
C GLY A 48 13.41 -2.99 -3.76
N SER A 49 12.28 -3.00 -4.46
CA SER A 49 10.97 -2.68 -3.85
C SER A 49 9.89 -3.68 -4.28
N PRO A 50 9.96 -4.94 -3.81
CA PRO A 50 8.99 -5.97 -4.16
C PRO A 50 7.55 -5.60 -3.78
N ALA A 51 7.34 -4.88 -2.67
CA ALA A 51 6.00 -4.45 -2.25
C ALA A 51 5.36 -3.47 -3.27
N TRP A 52 6.16 -2.53 -3.79
CA TRP A 52 5.74 -1.63 -4.86
C TRP A 52 5.34 -2.39 -6.13
N ARG A 53 6.17 -3.37 -6.53
CA ARG A 53 5.90 -4.19 -7.72
C ARG A 53 4.56 -4.93 -7.60
N LYS A 54 4.27 -5.49 -6.43
CA LYS A 54 3.00 -6.18 -6.17
C LYS A 54 1.81 -5.23 -6.21
N LEU A 55 1.92 -4.09 -5.51
CA LEU A 55 0.87 -3.07 -5.45
C LEU A 55 0.51 -2.53 -6.84
N VAL A 56 1.51 -2.20 -7.66
CA VAL A 56 1.29 -1.70 -9.03
C VAL A 56 0.68 -2.77 -9.93
N LYS A 57 1.11 -4.03 -9.82
CA LYS A 57 0.51 -5.13 -10.58
C LYS A 57 -0.96 -5.33 -10.22
N GLU A 58 -1.28 -5.44 -8.93
CA GLU A 58 -2.66 -5.58 -8.46
C GLU A 58 -3.53 -4.42 -8.93
N TYR A 59 -3.00 -3.20 -8.89
CA TYR A 59 -3.70 -2.02 -9.39
C TYR A 59 -3.96 -2.08 -10.90
N GLN A 60 -2.98 -2.55 -11.69
CA GLN A 60 -3.11 -2.71 -13.14
C GLN A 60 -4.06 -3.85 -13.53
N GLU A 61 -4.08 -4.95 -12.76
CA GLU A 61 -4.91 -6.13 -13.02
C GLU A 61 -6.38 -5.89 -12.63
N LEU A 62 -6.63 -5.21 -11.50
CA LEU A 62 -7.99 -5.00 -10.98
C LEU A 62 -8.64 -3.72 -11.54
N GLY A 63 -7.85 -2.71 -11.90
CA GLY A 63 -8.35 -1.35 -12.16
C GLY A 63 -8.74 -0.61 -10.88
N TYR A 64 -8.95 0.70 -10.96
CA TYR A 64 -9.09 1.58 -9.79
C TYR A 64 -10.24 1.17 -8.85
N GLU A 65 -11.43 0.89 -9.39
CA GLU A 65 -12.62 0.61 -8.57
C GLU A 65 -12.51 -0.72 -7.83
N ASN A 66 -12.12 -1.80 -8.51
CA ASN A 66 -11.95 -3.10 -7.86
C ASN A 66 -10.74 -3.12 -6.93
N TRP A 67 -9.64 -2.43 -7.28
CA TRP A 67 -8.47 -2.32 -6.40
C TRP A 67 -8.82 -1.60 -5.09
N ARG A 68 -9.55 -0.48 -5.19
CA ARG A 68 -10.03 0.28 -4.03
C ARG A 68 -10.98 -0.57 -3.19
N ASN A 69 -11.94 -1.23 -3.83
CA ASN A 69 -12.93 -2.05 -3.13
C ASN A 69 -12.27 -3.25 -2.44
N ASN A 70 -11.41 -4.03 -3.11
CA ASN A 70 -10.76 -5.19 -2.50
C ASN A 70 -10.01 -4.83 -1.20
N ARG A 71 -9.40 -3.65 -1.15
CA ARG A 71 -8.63 -3.16 -0.01
C ARG A 71 -9.48 -2.54 1.10
N LEU A 72 -10.69 -2.05 0.80
CA LEU A 72 -11.64 -1.51 1.78
C LEU A 72 -12.61 -2.57 2.33
N TRP A 73 -13.01 -3.54 1.51
CA TRP A 73 -14.00 -4.56 1.90
C TRP A 73 -13.43 -5.68 2.77
N ARG A 74 -12.10 -5.84 2.85
CA ARG A 74 -11.45 -6.75 3.81
C ARG A 74 -11.56 -6.31 5.27
N GLU A 75 -12.12 -5.13 5.56
CA GLU A 75 -12.38 -4.64 6.93
C GLU A 75 -13.81 -4.91 7.43
N VAL A 76 -14.72 -5.39 6.57
CA VAL A 76 -16.16 -5.54 6.90
C VAL A 76 -16.64 -7.00 6.89
N SER A 77 -15.74 -7.99 6.90
CA SER A 77 -16.07 -9.43 6.88
C SER A 77 -15.24 -10.24 7.86
#